data_AF-A0A6B3F0X3-F1
#
_entry.id   AF-A0A6B3F0X3-F1
#
_cell.length_a   1.000
_cell.length_b   1.000
_cell.length_c   1.000
_cell.angle_alpha   90.00
_cell.angle_beta   90.00
_cell.angle_gamma   90.00
#
_symmetry.space_group_name_H-M   'P 1'
#
loop_
_entity.id
_entity.type
_entity.pdbx_description
1 polymer ?
#
loop_
_entity_poly.entity_id
_entity_poly.type
_entity_poly.pdbx_seq_one_letter_code
_entity_poly.pdbx_strand_id
1 'polypeptide(L)' 'MAGRIKDEDVKAVRDAVPIDSVVAEYLQLKNAGGGNLKGLCPFHDEKSPSFQVSPAK' A
#
# COMPACT_ATOMS: atom_id res chain seq x y z
N MET A 1 14.86 -17.37 -6.41
CA MET A 1 14.18 -18.62 -5.99
C MET A 1 12.71 -18.48 -6.34
N ALA A 2 12.16 -19.37 -7.16
CA ALA A 2 10.71 -19.41 -7.37
C ALA A 2 10.05 -19.77 -6.04
N GLY A 3 9.05 -18.99 -5.62
CA GLY A 3 8.37 -19.17 -4.34
C GLY A 3 7.60 -20.50 -4.30
N ARG A 4 7.28 -20.98 -3.08
CA ARG A 4 6.44 -22.18 -2.85
C ARG A 4 4.97 -22.02 -3.30
N ILE A 5 4.62 -20.85 -3.83
CA ILE A 5 3.27 -20.42 -4.20
C ILE A 5 3.31 -20.09 -5.68
N LYS A 6 2.29 -20.51 -6.43
CA LYS A 6 2.21 -20.22 -7.86
C LYS A 6 1.93 -18.74 -8.09
N ASP A 7 2.45 -18.19 -9.18
CA ASP A 7 2.25 -16.78 -9.52
C ASP A 7 0.77 -16.41 -9.72
N GLU A 8 -0.05 -17.36 -10.19
CA GLU A 8 -1.50 -17.20 -10.32
C GLU A 8 -2.18 -16.93 -8.97
N ASP A 9 -1.76 -17.65 -7.92
CA ASP A 9 -2.29 -17.48 -6.57
C ASP A 9 -1.81 -16.16 -5.96
N VAL A 10 -0.55 -15.77 -6.21
CA VAL A 10 -0.03 -14.46 -5.79
C VAL A 10 -0.82 -13.32 -6.43
N LYS A 11 -1.15 -13.46 -7.72
CA LYS A 11 -1.97 -12.47 -8.42
C LYS A 11 -3.38 -12.42 -7.85
N ALA A 12 -4.00 -13.58 -7.61
CA ALA A 12 -5.35 -13.65 -7.04
C ALA A 12 -5.44 -12.93 -5.68
N VAL A 13 -4.42 -13.07 -4.81
CA VAL A 13 -4.36 -12.34 -3.54
C VAL A 13 -4.25 -10.83 -3.75
N ARG A 14 -3.37 -10.39 -4.66
CA ARG A 14 -3.19 -8.95 -4.97
C ARG A 14 -4.44 -8.33 -5.57
N ASP A 15 -5.17 -9.07 -6.41
CA ASP A 15 -6.42 -8.60 -7.01
C ASP A 15 -7.56 -8.54 -5.98
N ALA A 16 -7.60 -9.49 -5.03
CA ALA A 16 -8.65 -9.57 -4.02
C ALA A 16 -8.50 -8.54 -2.90
N VAL A 17 -7.28 -8.08 -2.62
CA VAL A 17 -6.97 -7.22 -1.47
C VAL A 17 -6.23 -5.97 -1.94
N PRO A 18 -6.93 -4.83 -2.10
CA PRO A 18 -6.31 -3.59 -2.54
C PRO A 18 -5.39 -3.03 -1.46
N ILE A 19 -4.22 -2.54 -1.89
CA ILE A 19 -3.11 -2.20 -1.00
C ILE A 19 -3.43 -1.03 -0.04
N ASP A 20 -4.26 -0.10 -0.47
CA ASP A 20 -4.71 1.04 0.35
C ASP A 20 -5.53 0.62 1.55
N SER A 21 -6.38 -0.39 1.39
CA SER A 21 -7.18 -0.96 2.48
C SER A 21 -6.28 -1.59 3.54
N VAL A 22 -5.27 -2.35 3.13
CA VAL A 22 -4.30 -2.98 4.05
C VAL A 22 -3.51 -1.91 4.81
N VAL A 23 -3.04 -0.86 4.13
CA VAL A 23 -2.27 0.20 4.77
C VAL A 23 -3.12 1.05 5.71
N ALA A 24 -4.39 1.31 5.36
CA ALA A 24 -5.30 2.14 6.16
C ALA A 24 -5.62 1.54 7.54
N GLU A 25 -5.41 0.23 7.74
CA GLU A 25 -5.50 -0.42 9.06
C GLU A 25 -4.40 0.06 10.02
N TYR A 26 -3.26 0.53 9.51
CA TYR A 26 -2.09 0.92 10.30
C TYR A 26 -1.83 2.43 10.28
N LEU A 27 -2.15 3.10 9.17
CA LEU A 27 -1.80 4.50 8.95
C LEU A 27 -3.03 5.32 8.59
N GLN A 28 -3.09 6.53 9.14
CA GLN A 28 -4.03 7.53 8.65
C GLN A 28 -3.55 8.09 7.31
N LEU A 29 -4.30 7.78 6.26
CA LEU A 29 -4.03 8.24 4.91
C LEU A 29 -4.94 9.44 4.55
N LYS A 30 -4.40 10.37 3.78
CA LYS A 30 -5.13 11.51 3.20
C LYS A 30 -4.95 11.54 1.69
N ASN A 31 -5.94 12.06 0.98
CA ASN A 31 -5.84 12.27 -0.47
C ASN A 31 -4.65 13.16 -0.82
N ALA A 32 -3.83 12.71 -1.77
CA ALA A 32 -2.64 13.41 -2.26
C ALA A 32 -2.78 13.88 -3.72
N GLY A 33 -3.98 13.73 -4.31
CA GLY A 33 -4.26 14.05 -5.70
C GLY A 33 -3.92 12.91 -6.66
N GLY A 34 -4.52 12.94 -7.86
CA GLY A 34 -4.25 11.96 -8.91
C GLY A 34 -4.57 10.50 -8.52
N GLY A 35 -5.52 10.30 -7.59
CA GLY A 35 -5.87 8.97 -7.06
C GLY A 35 -4.89 8.40 -6.04
N ASN A 36 -3.85 9.14 -5.65
CA ASN A 36 -2.89 8.70 -4.64
C ASN A 36 -3.31 9.14 -3.23
N LEU A 37 -2.83 8.38 -2.26
CA LEU A 37 -2.99 8.63 -0.83
C LEU A 37 -1.61 8.87 -0.19
N LYS A 38 -1.57 9.64 0.89
CA LYS A 38 -0.33 9.96 1.60
C LYS A 38 -0.52 9.99 3.12
N GLY A 39 0.49 9.53 3.86
CA GLY A 39 0.54 9.51 5.32
C GLY A 39 1.95 9.71 5.88
N LEU A 40 2.07 9.68 7.20
CA LEU A 40 3.38 9.62 7.88
C LEU A 40 4.04 8.26 7.62
N CYS A 41 5.35 8.26 7.43
CA CYS A 41 6.09 7.03 7.21
C CYS A 41 6.27 6.26 8.53
N PRO A 42 5.90 4.97 8.60
CA PRO A 42 6.12 4.16 9.80
C PRO A 42 7.58 3.72 9.98
N PHE A 43 8.42 3.92 8.96
CA PHE A 43 9.81 3.44 8.94
C PHE A 43 10.84 4.50 9.32
N HIS A 44 10.45 5.77 9.36
CA HIS A 44 11.33 6.89 9.69
C HIS A 44 10.62 7.84 10.66
N ASP A 45 11.32 8.32 11.68
CA ASP A 45 10.78 9.30 12.61
C ASP A 45 10.82 10.70 11.99
N GLU A 46 9.72 11.08 11.36
CA GLU A 46 9.56 12.35 10.65
C GLU A 46 8.20 13.00 10.94
N LYS A 47 8.13 14.32 10.75
CA LYS A 47 6.90 15.10 10.98
C LYS A 47 6.12 15.39 9.71
N SER A 48 6.77 15.30 8.56
CA SER A 48 6.15 15.53 7.26
C SER A 48 5.67 14.21 6.67
N PRO A 49 4.44 14.13 6.11
CA PRO A 49 4.03 12.94 5.37
C PRO A 49 5.02 12.68 4.22
N SER A 50 5.56 11.47 4.12
CA SER A 50 6.37 11.02 2.98
C SER A 50 5.90 9.70 2.38
N PHE A 51 5.08 8.92 3.10
CA PHE A 51 4.60 7.62 2.65
C PHE A 51 3.44 7.77 1.67
N GLN A 52 3.56 7.20 0.47
CA GLN A 52 2.55 7.29 -0.58
C GLN A 52 2.00 5.90 -0.94
N VAL A 53 0.69 5.84 -1.16
CA VAL A 53 -0.02 4.65 -1.64
C VAL A 53 -0.74 5.01 -2.93
N SER A 54 -0.61 4.16 -3.94
CA SER A 54 -1.29 4.31 -5.22
C SER A 54 -2.17 3.07 -5.44
N PRO A 55 -3.49 3.17 -5.23
CA PRO A 55 -4.41 2.03 -5.41
C PRO A 55 -4.42 1.45 -6.84
N ALA A 56 -3.97 2.22 -7.82
CA ALA A 56 -3.94 1.84 -9.23
C ALA A 56 -2.67 1.10 -9.67
N LYS A 57 -1.71 0.87 -8.76
CA LYS A 57 -0.42 0.24 -9.04
C LYS A 57 -0.23 -1.09 -8.32
#